data_AF-A0A971JC29-F1
#
_entry.id   AF-A0A971JC29-F1
#
_cell.length_a   1.000
_cell.length_b   1.000
_cell.length_c   1.000
_cell.angle_alpha   90.00
_cell.angle_beta   90.00
_cell.angle_gamma   90.00
#
_symmetry.space_group_name_H-M   'P 1'
#
loop_
_entity.id
_entity.type
_entity.pdbx_description
1 polymer ?
#
loop_
_entity_poly.entity_id
_entity_poly.type
_entity_poly.pdbx_seq_one_letter_code
_entity_poly.pdbx_strand_id
1 'polypeptide(L)'
;MKYQLVLAGGGARGSYQVGVWKALRELNIEIDMVIGTSVGSVNGAAVVCDAFVQAEHLWKTLDMPTLFDITYNKEDGEPNSSEYIESILKNKGLDTSTLKYYLEQVIDEDVLRNSPIDYALVTFSLTQMKPVILFKKDIPKGKVVDFILASSAVPGFKKQEIDGELYIDGGIYDNLPINILIDHGYKNIIAVSNAAIGVYRKVKESDANIMYIENQQIQGGILEFDPQIAAKNILLGYLDGMKAFGKYIGQSYYISDTATHDYAKPLTEKEIEMLYLNVKNNKKNIMGSVVQFSLLRTLRNHTDGLLTAKKVFFAAMEITADTFGIEKIRPYTPEQLITKIMAAYRSAKSEHSQIMKEKKNFIKNLLEKIWDKNKIRINGKAAKKFFLGQVLIDKENPSISSNTTTEYLISNLFIYLMLWRRKKIMKKTGDKNGRDNQE
;
A
#
# COMPACT_ATOMS: atom_id res chain seq x y z
N MET A 1 -11.22 17.28 17.96
CA MET A 1 -9.85 17.75 17.64
C MET A 1 -9.82 17.87 16.14
N LYS A 2 -9.46 19.04 15.63
CA LYS A 2 -9.58 19.33 14.21
C LYS A 2 -8.24 19.24 13.52
N TYR A 3 -8.27 18.70 12.30
CA TYR A 3 -7.08 18.46 11.49
C TYR A 3 -7.08 19.31 10.23
N GLN A 4 -5.90 19.55 9.70
CA GLN A 4 -5.69 20.14 8.41
C GLN A 4 -5.18 19.06 7.46
N LEU A 5 -5.83 18.92 6.31
CA LEU A 5 -5.53 17.89 5.35
C LEU A 5 -4.63 18.45 4.24
N VAL A 6 -3.45 17.86 4.06
CA VAL A 6 -2.55 18.17 2.96
C VAL A 6 -2.59 17.02 1.97
N LEU A 7 -2.96 17.30 0.73
CA LEU A 7 -3.06 16.31 -0.34
C LEU A 7 -1.99 16.56 -1.39
N ALA A 8 -1.10 15.58 -1.58
CA ALA A 8 -0.03 15.71 -2.56
C ALA A 8 -0.52 15.64 -4.02
N GLY A 9 0.30 16.12 -4.94
CA GLY A 9 0.13 15.82 -6.37
C GLY A 9 0.45 14.36 -6.71
N GLY A 10 0.16 13.96 -7.95
CA GLY A 10 0.42 12.60 -8.42
C GLY A 10 -0.51 12.03 -9.50
N GLY A 11 -1.33 12.87 -10.14
CA GLY A 11 -2.22 12.46 -11.25
C GLY A 11 -3.13 11.30 -10.87
N ALA A 12 -3.19 10.24 -11.68
CA ALA A 12 -4.09 9.11 -11.50
C ALA A 12 -3.93 8.37 -10.15
N ARG A 13 -2.76 8.48 -9.50
CA ARG A 13 -2.52 7.97 -8.14
C ARG A 13 -3.34 8.69 -7.06
N GLY A 14 -3.93 9.84 -7.37
CA GLY A 14 -4.84 10.57 -6.50
C GLY A 14 -6.07 9.77 -6.05
N SER A 15 -6.43 8.69 -6.77
CA SER A 15 -7.42 7.70 -6.31
C SER A 15 -7.13 7.16 -4.91
N TYR A 16 -5.86 7.05 -4.50
CA TYR A 16 -5.47 6.70 -3.14
C TYR A 16 -6.03 7.65 -2.07
N GLN A 17 -6.02 8.96 -2.35
CA GLN A 17 -6.47 10.00 -1.41
C GLN A 17 -7.97 9.91 -1.14
N VAL A 18 -8.76 9.47 -2.12
CA VAL A 18 -10.21 9.24 -1.96
C VAL A 18 -10.45 8.11 -0.96
N GLY A 19 -9.60 7.09 -0.98
CA GLY A 19 -9.58 6.03 0.03
C GLY A 19 -9.30 6.57 1.43
N VAL A 20 -8.26 7.38 1.57
CA VAL A 20 -7.94 8.03 2.85
C VAL A 20 -9.11 8.89 3.33
N TRP A 21 -9.69 9.70 2.44
CA TRP A 21 -10.87 10.50 2.75
C TRP A 21 -12.04 9.63 3.24
N LYS A 22 -12.32 8.49 2.60
CA LYS A 22 -13.32 7.54 3.07
C LYS A 22 -13.08 7.11 4.53
N ALA A 23 -11.84 6.77 4.87
CA ALA A 23 -11.50 6.39 6.25
C ALA A 23 -11.71 7.55 7.24
N LEU A 24 -11.28 8.76 6.88
CA LEU A 24 -11.47 9.95 7.72
C LEU A 24 -12.97 10.23 7.98
N ARG A 25 -13.83 10.06 6.97
CA ARG A 25 -15.29 10.17 7.12
C ARG A 25 -15.86 9.13 8.08
N GLU A 26 -15.53 7.85 7.87
CA GLU A 26 -16.02 6.75 8.72
C GLU A 26 -15.57 6.89 10.19
N LEU A 27 -14.41 7.50 10.40
CA LEU A 27 -13.84 7.76 11.73
C LEU A 27 -14.34 9.07 12.36
N ASN A 28 -15.16 9.86 11.65
CA ASN A 28 -15.60 11.19 12.06
C ASN A 28 -14.43 12.13 12.41
N ILE A 29 -13.36 12.09 11.62
CA ILE A 29 -12.24 13.02 11.77
C ILE A 29 -12.64 14.38 11.20
N GLU A 30 -12.68 15.39 12.06
CA GLU A 30 -13.01 16.76 11.69
C GLU A 30 -11.87 17.43 10.93
N ILE A 31 -12.13 17.89 9.71
CA ILE A 31 -11.20 18.64 8.87
C ILE A 31 -11.60 20.12 8.86
N ASP A 32 -10.67 21.02 9.20
CA ASP A 32 -10.89 22.47 9.18
C ASP A 32 -10.40 23.16 7.91
N MET A 33 -9.40 22.58 7.26
CA MET A 33 -8.81 23.12 6.05
C MET A 33 -8.26 21.98 5.21
N VAL A 34 -8.37 22.13 3.90
CA VAL A 34 -7.66 21.30 2.93
C VAL A 34 -6.73 22.16 2.08
N ILE A 35 -5.48 21.74 1.93
CA ILE A 35 -4.57 22.30 0.92
C ILE A 35 -4.09 21.19 0.00
N GLY A 36 -4.07 21.47 -1.30
CA GLY A 36 -3.69 20.48 -2.29
C GLY A 36 -2.82 21.03 -3.41
N THR A 37 -1.99 20.16 -3.96
CA THR A 37 -1.22 20.42 -5.19
C THR A 37 -1.68 19.42 -6.26
N SER A 38 -1.91 19.88 -7.49
CA SER A 38 -2.29 19.02 -8.62
C SER A 38 -3.56 18.22 -8.32
N VAL A 39 -3.57 16.90 -8.54
CA VAL A 39 -4.69 16.04 -8.16
C VAL A 39 -5.10 16.18 -6.68
N GLY A 40 -4.17 16.57 -5.80
CA GLY A 40 -4.50 16.89 -4.42
C GLY A 40 -5.39 18.13 -4.27
N SER A 41 -5.26 19.12 -5.16
CA SER A 41 -6.16 20.28 -5.19
C SER A 41 -7.55 19.91 -5.72
N VAL A 42 -7.63 18.98 -6.68
CA VAL A 42 -8.88 18.40 -7.19
C VAL A 42 -9.63 17.67 -6.09
N ASN A 43 -8.99 16.66 -5.48
CA ASN A 43 -9.59 15.88 -4.41
C ASN A 43 -9.87 16.76 -3.18
N GLY A 44 -9.03 17.76 -2.91
CA GLY A 44 -9.22 18.68 -1.80
C GLY A 44 -10.44 19.58 -1.96
N ALA A 45 -10.70 20.05 -3.19
CA ALA A 45 -11.93 20.78 -3.49
C ALA A 45 -13.17 19.89 -3.29
N ALA A 46 -13.11 18.63 -3.75
CA ALA A 46 -14.19 17.66 -3.53
C ALA A 46 -14.44 17.39 -2.03
N VAL A 47 -13.39 17.32 -1.20
CA VAL A 47 -13.51 17.20 0.27
C VAL A 47 -14.27 18.40 0.85
N VAL A 48 -13.90 19.61 0.43
CA VAL A 48 -14.50 20.86 0.94
C VAL A 48 -15.96 21.00 0.51
N CYS A 49 -16.31 20.50 -0.68
CA CYS A 49 -17.68 20.44 -1.18
C CYS A 49 -18.51 19.28 -0.61
N ASP A 50 -17.93 18.41 0.21
CA ASP A 50 -18.56 17.17 0.71
C ASP A 50 -19.01 16.20 -0.41
N ALA A 51 -18.35 16.24 -1.57
CA ALA A 51 -18.75 15.52 -2.80
C ALA A 51 -18.20 14.09 -2.90
N PHE A 52 -18.23 13.32 -1.80
CA PHE A 52 -17.55 12.02 -1.71
C PHE A 52 -18.06 11.01 -2.75
N VAL A 53 -19.39 10.89 -2.87
CA VAL A 53 -20.02 9.93 -3.77
C VAL A 53 -19.67 10.23 -5.22
N GLN A 54 -19.71 11.51 -5.60
CA GLN A 54 -19.38 11.97 -6.94
C GLN A 54 -17.90 11.74 -7.27
N ALA A 55 -17.01 12.09 -6.33
CA ALA A 55 -15.57 11.89 -6.50
C ALA A 55 -15.21 10.40 -6.60
N GLU A 56 -15.75 9.55 -5.71
CA GLU A 56 -15.50 8.11 -5.75
C GLU A 56 -16.03 7.48 -7.04
N HIS A 57 -17.22 7.89 -7.49
CA HIS A 57 -17.79 7.42 -8.74
C HIS A 57 -16.89 7.80 -9.93
N LEU A 58 -16.52 9.09 -10.03
CA LEU A 58 -15.66 9.59 -11.10
C LEU A 58 -14.35 8.79 -11.17
N TRP A 59 -13.65 8.61 -10.05
CA TRP A 59 -12.40 7.84 -10.02
C TRP A 59 -12.57 6.38 -10.46
N LYS A 60 -13.73 5.78 -10.22
CA LYS A 60 -14.04 4.39 -10.60
C LYS A 60 -14.60 4.25 -12.01
N THR A 61 -14.86 5.34 -12.73
CA THR A 61 -15.36 5.31 -14.10
C THR A 61 -14.43 5.97 -15.10
N LEU A 62 -13.51 6.82 -14.62
CA LEU A 62 -12.59 7.56 -15.47
C LEU A 62 -11.55 6.63 -16.10
N ASP A 63 -11.47 6.66 -17.42
CA ASP A 63 -10.43 6.00 -18.20
C ASP A 63 -9.68 7.03 -19.09
N MET A 64 -8.46 6.65 -19.49
CA MET A 64 -7.60 7.48 -20.35
C MET A 64 -8.27 7.95 -21.66
N PRO A 65 -8.97 7.08 -22.42
CA PRO A 65 -9.58 7.47 -23.68
C PRO A 65 -10.67 8.51 -23.52
N THR A 66 -11.53 8.35 -22.50
CA THR A 66 -12.60 9.31 -22.24
C THR A 66 -12.02 10.64 -21.81
N LEU A 67 -10.97 10.64 -20.98
CA LEU A 67 -10.39 11.86 -20.44
C LEU A 67 -9.67 12.71 -21.50
N PHE A 68 -9.07 12.08 -22.51
CA PHE A 68 -8.25 12.77 -23.52
C PHE A 68 -8.75 12.62 -24.96
N ASP A 69 -10.01 12.19 -25.13
CA ASP A 69 -10.67 11.98 -26.43
C ASP A 69 -9.82 11.14 -27.40
N ILE A 70 -9.25 10.03 -26.90
CA ILE A 70 -8.36 9.16 -27.68
C ILE A 70 -9.23 8.19 -28.48
N THR A 71 -9.17 8.27 -29.80
CA THR A 71 -9.82 7.32 -30.70
C THR A 71 -9.08 5.98 -30.73
N TYR A 72 -9.82 4.88 -30.53
CA TYR A 72 -9.31 3.52 -30.72
C TYR A 72 -9.38 3.10 -32.19
N ASN A 73 -8.35 2.41 -32.68
CA ASN A 73 -8.43 1.76 -33.98
C ASN A 73 -9.38 0.55 -33.88
N LYS A 74 -10.38 0.54 -34.75
CA LYS A 74 -11.50 -0.43 -34.75
C LYS A 74 -11.08 -1.87 -35.10
N GLU A 75 -9.87 -2.10 -35.59
CA GLU A 75 -9.44 -3.42 -36.06
C GLU A 75 -8.75 -4.27 -34.97
N ASP A 76 -8.04 -3.66 -34.02
CA ASP A 76 -7.21 -4.40 -33.05
C ASP A 76 -7.52 -4.10 -31.57
N GLY A 77 -8.39 -3.11 -31.28
CA GLY A 77 -8.72 -2.72 -29.89
C GLY A 77 -7.57 -2.06 -29.13
N GLU A 78 -6.43 -1.79 -29.78
CA GLU A 78 -5.32 -1.05 -29.20
C GLU A 78 -5.42 0.46 -29.47
N PRO A 79 -4.97 1.32 -28.53
CA PRO A 79 -4.94 2.77 -28.75
C PRO A 79 -4.01 3.10 -29.92
N ASN A 80 -4.45 3.99 -30.82
CA ASN A 80 -3.58 4.50 -31.88
C ASN A 80 -2.54 5.47 -31.29
N SER A 81 -1.46 4.91 -30.77
CA SER A 81 -0.37 5.63 -30.10
C SER A 81 0.25 6.75 -30.95
N SER A 82 0.24 6.60 -32.28
CA SER A 82 0.75 7.61 -33.22
C SER A 82 -0.13 8.85 -33.32
N GLU A 83 -1.46 8.69 -33.45
CA GLU A 83 -2.40 9.83 -33.46
C GLU A 83 -2.42 10.56 -32.11
N TYR A 84 -2.30 9.81 -31.02
CA TYR A 84 -2.20 10.37 -29.67
C TYR A 84 -0.96 11.27 -29.51
N ILE A 85 0.23 10.78 -29.87
CA ILE A 85 1.47 11.57 -29.80
C ILE A 85 1.40 12.79 -30.73
N GLU A 86 0.83 12.64 -31.92
CA GLU A 86 0.66 13.74 -32.88
C GLU A 86 -0.31 14.81 -32.35
N SER A 87 -1.40 14.42 -31.70
CA SER A 87 -2.35 15.34 -31.06
C SER A 87 -1.71 16.14 -29.92
N ILE A 88 -0.87 15.53 -29.08
CA ILE A 88 -0.13 16.20 -28.00
C ILE A 88 0.82 17.25 -28.59
N LEU A 89 1.56 16.88 -29.63
CA LEU A 89 2.50 17.78 -30.30
C LEU A 89 1.76 18.96 -30.96
N LYS A 90 0.64 18.69 -31.63
CA LYS A 90 -0.17 19.71 -32.32
C LYS A 90 -0.87 20.66 -31.36
N ASN A 91 -1.38 20.15 -30.22
CA ASN A 91 -2.10 20.93 -29.22
C ASN A 91 -1.19 21.56 -28.14
N LYS A 92 0.14 21.37 -28.26
CA LYS A 92 1.15 21.80 -27.26
C LYS A 92 0.88 21.25 -25.85
N GLY A 93 0.37 20.03 -25.78
CA GLY A 93 -0.04 19.33 -24.57
C GLY A 93 -1.40 18.64 -24.72
N LEU A 94 -1.73 17.76 -23.78
CA LEU A 94 -3.04 17.13 -23.67
C LEU A 94 -4.13 18.16 -23.41
N ASP A 95 -5.22 18.08 -24.17
CA ASP A 95 -6.38 18.95 -23.95
C ASP A 95 -7.05 18.60 -22.62
N THR A 96 -7.46 19.62 -21.88
CA THR A 96 -8.02 19.51 -20.53
C THR A 96 -9.50 19.87 -20.49
N SER A 97 -10.14 20.08 -21.65
CA SER A 97 -11.56 20.44 -21.75
C SER A 97 -12.48 19.38 -21.11
N THR A 98 -12.25 18.10 -21.38
CA THR A 98 -13.00 17.00 -20.76
C THR A 98 -12.75 16.91 -19.26
N LEU A 99 -11.50 17.12 -18.83
CA LEU A 99 -11.18 17.20 -17.40
C LEU A 99 -11.95 18.35 -16.73
N LYS A 100 -12.00 19.53 -17.36
CA LYS A 100 -12.78 20.68 -16.88
C LYS A 100 -14.24 20.32 -16.68
N TYR A 101 -14.85 19.69 -17.69
CA TYR A 101 -16.24 19.24 -17.62
C TYR A 101 -16.49 18.33 -16.41
N TYR A 102 -15.65 17.32 -16.19
CA TYR A 102 -15.80 16.42 -15.04
C TYR A 102 -15.57 17.12 -13.69
N LEU A 103 -14.61 18.04 -13.62
CA LEU A 103 -14.38 18.83 -12.41
C LEU A 103 -15.60 19.69 -12.05
N GLU A 104 -16.24 20.31 -13.04
CA GLU A 104 -17.45 21.11 -12.84
C GLU A 104 -18.66 20.28 -12.37
N GLN A 105 -18.69 18.97 -12.62
CA GLN A 105 -19.73 18.07 -12.08
C GLN A 105 -19.51 17.69 -10.60
N VAL A 106 -18.27 17.78 -10.11
CA VAL A 106 -17.91 17.40 -8.73
C VAL A 106 -17.75 18.62 -7.84
N ILE A 107 -17.28 19.74 -8.40
CA ILE A 107 -16.88 20.93 -7.66
C ILE A 107 -17.86 22.07 -7.97
N ASP A 108 -18.83 22.24 -7.08
CA ASP A 108 -19.68 23.43 -7.04
C ASP A 108 -18.94 24.57 -6.29
N GLU A 109 -18.69 25.67 -6.98
CA GLU A 109 -17.96 26.82 -6.43
C GLU A 109 -18.71 27.52 -5.29
N ASP A 110 -20.03 27.66 -5.38
CA ASP A 110 -20.81 28.31 -4.33
C ASP A 110 -20.83 27.42 -3.07
N VAL A 111 -20.90 26.09 -3.22
CA VAL A 111 -20.73 25.15 -2.10
C VAL A 111 -19.33 25.27 -1.50
N LEU A 112 -18.27 25.26 -2.30
CA LEU A 112 -16.88 25.38 -1.83
C LEU A 112 -16.65 26.65 -1.00
N ARG A 113 -17.17 27.78 -1.51
CA ARG A 113 -17.01 29.09 -0.85
C ARG A 113 -17.78 29.16 0.47
N ASN A 114 -19.00 28.61 0.52
CA ASN A 114 -19.84 28.61 1.71
C ASN A 114 -19.49 27.51 2.72
N SER A 115 -18.63 26.56 2.35
CA SER A 115 -18.18 25.49 3.24
C SER A 115 -17.48 26.04 4.49
N PRO A 116 -17.73 25.48 5.69
CA PRO A 116 -16.97 25.83 6.89
C PRO A 116 -15.52 25.33 6.83
N ILE A 117 -15.20 24.41 5.92
CA ILE A 117 -13.84 23.92 5.67
C ILE A 117 -13.14 24.93 4.77
N ASP A 118 -11.96 25.41 5.17
CA ASP A 118 -11.15 26.28 4.31
C ASP A 118 -10.43 25.49 3.22
N TYR A 119 -10.05 26.16 2.14
CA TYR A 119 -9.43 25.52 0.98
C TYR A 119 -8.27 26.35 0.47
N ALA A 120 -7.19 25.68 0.09
CA ALA A 120 -6.10 26.29 -0.66
C ALA A 120 -5.54 25.35 -1.72
N LEU A 121 -4.93 25.94 -2.74
CA LEU A 121 -4.20 25.21 -3.77
C LEU A 121 -2.83 25.84 -4.04
N VAL A 122 -1.94 25.04 -4.62
CA VAL A 122 -0.62 25.47 -5.07
C VAL A 122 -0.51 25.31 -6.59
N THR A 123 -0.13 26.38 -7.28
CA THR A 123 0.22 26.38 -8.70
C THR A 123 1.51 27.18 -8.90
N PHE A 124 2.03 27.26 -10.11
CA PHE A 124 3.20 28.07 -10.44
C PHE A 124 2.91 28.95 -11.65
N SER A 125 3.11 30.27 -11.50
CA SER A 125 2.98 31.22 -12.60
C SER A 125 4.27 31.20 -13.42
N LEU A 126 4.15 30.87 -14.71
CA LEU A 126 5.23 30.98 -15.69
C LEU A 126 5.45 32.41 -16.16
N THR A 127 4.42 33.25 -16.12
CA THR A 127 4.56 34.67 -16.47
C THR A 127 5.37 35.41 -15.41
N GLN A 128 5.09 35.18 -14.12
CA GLN A 128 5.78 35.82 -13.00
C GLN A 128 6.96 35.01 -12.46
N MET A 129 7.16 33.78 -12.96
CA MET A 129 8.21 32.85 -12.57
C MET A 129 8.27 32.60 -11.05
N LYS A 130 7.11 32.43 -10.41
CA LYS A 130 7.00 32.24 -8.96
C LYS A 130 5.86 31.27 -8.57
N PRO A 131 5.97 30.60 -7.41
CA PRO A 131 4.84 29.86 -6.87
C PRO A 131 3.68 30.78 -6.52
N VAL A 132 2.46 30.28 -6.73
CA VAL A 132 1.22 30.97 -6.43
C VAL A 132 0.40 30.06 -5.53
N ILE A 133 0.16 30.52 -4.30
CA ILE A 133 -0.66 29.84 -3.31
C ILE A 133 -1.94 30.64 -3.18
N LEU A 134 -3.09 30.01 -3.41
CA LEU A 134 -4.38 30.68 -3.38
C LEU A 134 -5.28 29.99 -2.37
N PHE A 135 -5.73 30.73 -1.37
CA PHE A 135 -6.83 30.30 -0.51
C PHE A 135 -8.16 30.59 -1.21
N LYS A 136 -9.24 29.90 -0.86
CA LYS A 136 -10.54 30.07 -1.52
C LYS A 136 -11.04 31.51 -1.56
N LYS A 137 -10.69 32.30 -0.54
CA LYS A 137 -11.00 33.74 -0.44
C LYS A 137 -10.24 34.59 -1.47
N ASP A 138 -9.07 34.15 -1.90
CA ASP A 138 -8.18 34.87 -2.82
C ASP A 138 -8.45 34.47 -4.29
N ILE A 139 -9.14 33.36 -4.52
CA ILE A 139 -9.56 32.92 -5.86
C ILE A 139 -10.72 33.81 -6.35
N PRO A 140 -10.61 34.48 -7.51
CA PRO A 140 -11.72 35.25 -8.09
C PRO A 140 -12.97 34.40 -8.33
N LYS A 141 -14.17 35.00 -8.19
CA LYS A 141 -15.43 34.29 -8.43
C LYS A 141 -15.52 33.78 -9.88
N GLY A 142 -15.95 32.53 -10.04
CA GLY A 142 -16.07 31.83 -11.33
C GLY A 142 -14.77 31.19 -11.82
N LYS A 143 -13.69 31.19 -11.03
CA LYS A 143 -12.35 30.71 -11.46
C LYS A 143 -11.81 29.56 -10.63
N VAL A 144 -12.60 28.99 -9.72
CA VAL A 144 -12.13 27.89 -8.85
C VAL A 144 -11.64 26.71 -9.68
N VAL A 145 -12.45 26.24 -10.64
CA VAL A 145 -12.05 25.12 -11.51
C VAL A 145 -10.86 25.48 -12.38
N ASP A 146 -10.78 26.71 -12.90
CA ASP A 146 -9.65 27.17 -13.71
C ASP A 146 -8.33 27.11 -12.94
N PHE A 147 -8.30 27.57 -11.68
CA PHE A 147 -7.11 27.48 -10.84
C PHE A 147 -6.79 26.05 -10.38
N ILE A 148 -7.79 25.17 -10.27
CA ILE A 148 -7.56 23.73 -10.02
C ILE A 148 -6.91 23.07 -11.23
N LEU A 149 -7.36 23.40 -12.44
CA LEU A 149 -6.72 22.96 -13.69
C LEU A 149 -5.30 23.49 -13.80
N ALA A 150 -5.06 24.76 -13.44
CA ALA A 150 -3.72 25.34 -13.36
C ALA A 150 -2.81 24.57 -12.39
N SER A 151 -3.33 24.20 -11.22
CA SER A 151 -2.61 23.38 -10.24
C SER A 151 -2.29 21.98 -10.76
N SER A 152 -3.08 21.45 -11.70
CA SER A 152 -2.98 20.09 -12.26
C SER A 152 -2.34 20.03 -13.65
N ALA A 153 -1.85 21.15 -14.17
CA ALA A 153 -1.25 21.26 -15.49
C ALA A 153 0.20 20.72 -15.49
N VAL A 154 0.34 19.41 -15.29
CA VAL A 154 1.62 18.69 -15.27
C VAL A 154 2.35 18.81 -16.61
N PRO A 155 3.69 18.66 -16.66
CA PRO A 155 4.42 18.56 -17.92
C PRO A 155 3.80 17.50 -18.85
N GLY A 156 3.36 17.93 -20.04
CA GLY A 156 2.61 17.11 -20.99
C GLY A 156 1.14 17.51 -21.15
N PHE A 157 0.56 18.23 -20.19
CA PHE A 157 -0.76 18.84 -20.32
C PHE A 157 -0.64 20.24 -20.90
N LYS A 158 -1.72 20.72 -21.53
CA LYS A 158 -1.78 22.11 -21.96
C LYS A 158 -1.66 23.03 -20.73
N LYS A 159 -0.79 24.03 -20.84
CA LYS A 159 -0.62 25.07 -19.80
C LYS A 159 -1.94 25.82 -19.64
N GLN A 160 -2.28 26.18 -18.40
CA GLN A 160 -3.52 26.89 -18.12
C GLN A 160 -3.27 28.40 -18.22
N GLU A 161 -4.03 29.08 -19.06
CA GLU A 161 -4.03 30.56 -19.12
C GLU A 161 -5.26 31.09 -18.38
N ILE A 162 -5.04 31.99 -17.44
CA ILE A 162 -6.10 32.65 -16.66
C ILE A 162 -5.79 34.14 -16.67
N ASP A 163 -6.67 34.95 -17.27
CA ASP A 163 -6.51 36.41 -17.38
C ASP A 163 -5.19 36.86 -18.01
N GLY A 164 -4.68 36.12 -19.00
CA GLY A 164 -3.40 36.43 -19.68
C GLY A 164 -2.15 35.97 -18.93
N GLU A 165 -2.30 35.36 -17.75
CA GLU A 165 -1.21 34.76 -16.99
C GLU A 165 -1.15 33.25 -17.26
N LEU A 166 0.04 32.73 -17.55
CA LEU A 166 0.25 31.29 -17.76
C LEU A 166 0.64 30.59 -16.47
N TYR A 167 0.02 29.45 -16.22
CA TYR A 167 0.23 28.61 -15.05
C TYR A 167 0.53 27.16 -15.41
N ILE A 168 1.27 26.50 -14.52
CA ILE A 168 1.56 25.07 -14.55
C ILE A 168 1.45 24.45 -13.15
N ASP A 169 1.56 23.12 -13.09
CA ASP A 169 1.44 22.35 -11.86
C ASP A 169 2.34 22.84 -10.72
N GLY A 170 1.76 22.96 -9.52
CA GLY A 170 2.45 23.41 -8.32
C GLY A 170 3.48 22.42 -7.75
N GLY A 171 3.44 21.17 -8.21
CA GLY A 171 4.35 20.09 -7.79
C GLY A 171 5.80 20.35 -8.16
N ILE A 172 6.06 21.31 -9.07
CA ILE A 172 7.41 21.81 -9.36
C ILE A 172 7.98 22.68 -8.23
N TYR A 173 7.12 23.21 -7.36
CA TYR A 173 7.51 24.05 -6.23
C TYR A 173 7.43 23.28 -4.90
N ASP A 174 6.25 22.73 -4.61
CA ASP A 174 6.01 21.91 -3.42
C ASP A 174 4.83 20.95 -3.66
N ASN A 175 5.14 19.67 -3.82
CA ASN A 175 4.16 18.63 -4.09
C ASN A 175 3.37 18.24 -2.85
N LEU A 176 3.86 18.54 -1.63
CA LEU A 176 3.18 18.24 -0.37
C LEU A 176 3.30 19.47 0.55
N PRO A 177 2.41 20.47 0.39
CA PRO A 177 2.56 21.83 0.92
C PRO A 177 2.34 21.99 2.45
N ILE A 178 2.99 21.15 3.27
CA ILE A 178 2.89 21.15 4.75
C ILE A 178 3.37 22.48 5.33
N ASN A 179 4.46 23.03 4.79
CA ASN A 179 5.06 24.26 5.33
C ASN A 179 4.12 25.46 5.25
N ILE A 180 3.22 25.50 4.25
CA ILE A 180 2.21 26.56 4.15
C ILE A 180 1.28 26.52 5.35
N LEU A 181 0.88 25.33 5.81
CA LEU A 181 0.04 25.21 7.00
C LEU A 181 0.79 25.59 8.28
N ILE A 182 2.05 25.17 8.41
CA ILE A 182 2.90 25.55 9.55
C ILE A 182 3.04 27.06 9.64
N ASP A 183 3.29 27.73 8.52
CA ASP A 183 3.44 29.19 8.45
C ASP A 183 2.15 29.94 8.85
N HIS A 184 0.98 29.27 8.75
CA HIS A 184 -0.32 29.80 9.18
C HIS A 184 -0.72 29.35 10.61
N GLY A 185 0.19 28.72 11.36
CA GLY A 185 0.00 28.35 12.77
C GLY A 185 -0.82 27.08 13.01
N TYR A 186 -1.06 26.27 11.97
CA TYR A 186 -1.76 25.00 12.10
C TYR A 186 -0.88 23.93 12.74
N LYS A 187 -1.46 23.16 13.66
CA LYS A 187 -0.71 22.21 14.50
C LYS A 187 -1.01 20.75 14.23
N ASN A 188 -2.18 20.40 13.68
CA ASN A 188 -2.59 18.99 13.55
C ASN A 188 -2.78 18.67 12.08
N ILE A 189 -1.73 18.16 11.45
CA ILE A 189 -1.68 18.01 10.00
C ILE A 189 -1.75 16.53 9.63
N ILE A 190 -2.67 16.17 8.73
CA ILE A 190 -2.69 14.88 8.06
C ILE A 190 -2.12 15.11 6.66
N ALA A 191 -0.96 14.52 6.37
CA ALA A 191 -0.27 14.66 5.11
C ALA A 191 -0.37 13.37 4.29
N VAL A 192 -1.09 13.42 3.17
CA VAL A 192 -1.33 12.26 2.30
C VAL A 192 -0.45 12.35 1.06
N SER A 193 0.50 11.42 0.94
CA SER A 193 1.45 11.36 -0.19
C SER A 193 1.09 10.23 -1.15
N ASN A 194 1.18 10.51 -2.46
CA ASN A 194 0.90 9.53 -3.53
C ASN A 194 2.16 8.84 -4.08
N ALA A 195 3.30 8.99 -3.41
CA ALA A 195 4.61 8.50 -3.88
C ALA A 195 4.94 8.97 -5.33
N ALA A 196 4.56 10.20 -5.65
CA ALA A 196 4.68 10.77 -7.00
C ALA A 196 5.96 11.60 -7.18
N ILE A 197 6.37 11.79 -8.43
CA ILE A 197 7.48 12.67 -8.81
C ILE A 197 7.07 14.13 -8.57
N GLY A 198 7.92 14.89 -7.90
CA GLY A 198 7.71 16.30 -7.60
C GLY A 198 8.77 16.83 -6.65
N VAL A 199 8.74 18.14 -6.39
CA VAL A 199 9.61 18.77 -5.39
C VAL A 199 8.95 18.63 -4.03
N TYR A 200 9.63 17.99 -3.07
CA TYR A 200 9.17 17.90 -1.68
C TYR A 200 10.03 18.82 -0.82
N ARG A 201 9.40 19.81 -0.18
CA ARG A 201 10.13 20.71 0.71
C ARG A 201 10.41 20.02 2.04
N LYS A 202 11.61 20.23 2.57
CA LYS A 202 11.93 19.83 3.95
C LYS A 202 10.96 20.55 4.88
N VAL A 203 10.30 19.80 5.76
CA VAL A 203 9.39 20.38 6.74
C VAL A 203 10.18 21.25 7.71
N LYS A 204 9.67 22.46 7.96
CA LYS A 204 10.22 23.43 8.91
C LYS A 204 10.09 22.89 10.34
N GLU A 205 11.09 23.20 11.17
CA GLU A 205 11.03 22.90 12.59
C GLU A 205 9.87 23.68 13.23
N SER A 206 8.96 22.97 13.90
CA SER A 206 7.74 23.51 14.49
C SER A 206 7.21 22.58 15.57
N ASP A 207 6.21 23.04 16.32
CA ASP A 207 5.45 22.23 17.28
C ASP A 207 4.25 21.50 16.63
N ALA A 208 4.17 21.48 15.30
CA ALA A 208 3.11 20.79 14.57
C ALA A 208 3.25 19.27 14.67
N ASN A 209 2.15 18.61 15.02
CA ASN A 209 1.97 17.18 14.94
C ASN A 209 1.54 16.78 13.52
N ILE A 210 2.41 16.10 12.78
CA ILE A 210 2.18 15.72 11.39
C ILE A 210 2.04 14.20 11.31
N MET A 211 0.85 13.75 10.90
CA MET A 211 0.56 12.36 10.59
C MET A 211 0.73 12.13 9.08
N TYR A 212 1.74 11.37 8.70
CA TYR A 212 1.94 10.97 7.30
C TYR A 212 1.14 9.72 6.98
N ILE A 213 0.41 9.76 5.88
CA ILE A 213 -0.29 8.61 5.29
C ILE A 213 0.26 8.44 3.87
N GLU A 214 1.12 7.45 3.70
CA GLU A 214 1.81 7.18 2.45
C GLU A 214 2.03 5.68 2.24
N ASN A 215 2.07 5.24 0.99
CA ASN A 215 2.31 3.85 0.67
C ASN A 215 3.07 3.69 -0.65
N GLN A 216 4.11 2.87 -0.65
CA GLN A 216 4.91 2.59 -1.84
C GLN A 216 4.25 1.56 -2.78
N GLN A 217 3.17 0.92 -2.35
CA GLN A 217 2.41 -0.06 -3.14
C GLN A 217 1.29 0.55 -3.99
N ILE A 218 1.17 1.88 -4.01
CA ILE A 218 0.21 2.59 -4.88
C ILE A 218 0.50 2.20 -6.34
N GLN A 219 -0.53 1.73 -7.02
CA GLN A 219 -0.43 1.15 -8.36
C GLN A 219 -0.62 2.20 -9.46
N GLY A 220 -0.08 1.89 -10.64
CA GLY A 220 -0.23 2.69 -11.86
C GLY A 220 0.75 3.85 -12.01
N GLY A 221 0.88 4.34 -13.23
CA GLY A 221 1.56 5.60 -13.57
C GLY A 221 0.75 6.84 -13.19
N ILE A 222 1.41 8.00 -13.18
CA ILE A 222 0.76 9.31 -12.90
C ILE A 222 -0.27 9.67 -14.00
N LEU A 223 -0.10 9.15 -15.22
CA LEU A 223 -0.99 9.35 -16.36
C LEU A 223 -1.74 8.07 -16.75
N GLU A 224 -1.88 7.10 -15.83
CA GLU A 224 -2.57 5.83 -16.08
C GLU A 224 -3.92 5.84 -15.38
N PHE A 225 -4.91 6.46 -16.01
CA PHE A 225 -6.29 6.46 -15.52
C PHE A 225 -6.97 5.15 -15.93
N ASP A 226 -7.06 4.23 -14.97
CA ASP A 226 -7.72 2.93 -15.10
C ASP A 226 -8.65 2.68 -13.90
N PRO A 227 -9.93 2.36 -14.13
CA PRO A 227 -10.91 2.09 -13.08
C PRO A 227 -10.53 1.00 -12.07
N GLN A 228 -9.86 -0.07 -12.52
CA GLN A 228 -9.49 -1.19 -11.65
C GLN A 228 -8.30 -0.82 -10.76
N ILE A 229 -7.31 -0.11 -11.32
CA ILE A 229 -6.19 0.46 -10.57
C ILE A 229 -6.72 1.46 -9.54
N ALA A 230 -7.63 2.36 -9.95
CA ALA A 230 -8.23 3.35 -9.07
C ALA A 230 -8.97 2.68 -7.90
N ALA A 231 -9.79 1.65 -8.17
CA ALA A 231 -10.49 0.90 -7.13
C ALA A 231 -9.54 0.25 -6.11
N LYS A 232 -8.42 -0.32 -6.57
CA LYS A 232 -7.39 -0.89 -5.69
C LYS A 232 -6.68 0.18 -4.84
N ASN A 233 -6.34 1.32 -5.44
CA ASN A 233 -5.73 2.45 -4.74
C ASN A 233 -6.68 3.06 -3.70
N ILE A 234 -7.98 3.19 -4.02
CA ILE A 234 -9.01 3.61 -3.06
C ILE A 234 -9.06 2.64 -1.87
N LEU A 235 -9.06 1.33 -2.12
CA LEU A 235 -9.03 0.35 -1.03
C LEU A 235 -7.75 0.47 -0.19
N LEU A 236 -6.59 0.61 -0.83
CA LEU A 236 -5.31 0.78 -0.14
C LEU A 236 -5.31 2.03 0.76
N GLY A 237 -5.75 3.18 0.22
CA GLY A 237 -5.85 4.43 0.97
C GLY A 237 -6.84 4.36 2.12
N TYR A 238 -7.96 3.67 1.94
CA TYR A 238 -8.90 3.41 3.03
C TYR A 238 -8.25 2.62 4.17
N LEU A 239 -7.55 1.55 3.84
CA LEU A 239 -6.90 0.69 4.83
C LEU A 239 -5.75 1.41 5.55
N ASP A 240 -4.95 2.21 4.85
CA ASP A 240 -3.90 3.04 5.44
C ASP A 240 -4.47 4.15 6.31
N GLY A 241 -5.54 4.82 5.88
CA GLY A 241 -6.27 5.80 6.70
C GLY A 241 -6.75 5.18 8.00
N MET A 242 -7.39 4.01 7.93
CA MET A 242 -7.82 3.27 9.12
C MET A 242 -6.65 2.86 10.03
N LYS A 243 -5.51 2.44 9.44
CA LYS A 243 -4.30 2.09 10.20
C LYS A 243 -3.68 3.31 10.90
N ALA A 244 -3.64 4.47 10.25
CA ALA A 244 -3.09 5.70 10.80
C ALA A 244 -3.83 6.15 12.09
N PHE A 245 -5.12 5.82 12.20
CA PHE A 245 -5.94 6.07 13.39
C PHE A 245 -6.12 4.83 14.29
N GLY A 246 -5.22 3.84 14.17
CA GLY A 246 -5.11 2.72 15.10
C GLY A 246 -6.21 1.67 15.00
N LYS A 247 -7.02 1.65 13.93
CA LYS A 247 -8.01 0.58 13.70
C LYS A 247 -7.36 -0.73 13.25
N TYR A 248 -6.24 -0.62 12.56
CA TYR A 248 -5.43 -1.75 12.14
C TYR A 248 -4.01 -1.63 12.70
N ILE A 249 -3.43 -2.78 12.99
CA ILE A 249 -2.02 -2.97 13.33
C ILE A 249 -1.32 -3.76 12.22
N GLY A 250 0.00 -3.89 12.36
CA GLY A 250 0.85 -4.55 11.39
C GLY A 250 1.55 -3.56 10.47
N GLN A 251 2.67 -3.97 9.88
CA GLN A 251 3.44 -3.14 8.98
C GLN A 251 3.00 -3.33 7.52
N SER A 252 2.93 -4.58 7.06
CA SER A 252 2.62 -4.96 5.67
C SER A 252 1.18 -5.44 5.48
N TYR A 253 0.49 -5.79 6.56
CA TYR A 253 -0.89 -6.25 6.57
C TYR A 253 -1.78 -5.33 7.41
N TYR A 254 -3.09 -5.45 7.25
CA TYR A 254 -4.11 -4.71 8.01
C TYR A 254 -4.82 -5.67 8.95
N ILE A 255 -4.32 -5.78 10.17
CA ILE A 255 -4.82 -6.74 11.15
C ILE A 255 -5.59 -5.99 12.23
N SER A 256 -6.82 -6.39 12.50
CA SER A 256 -7.58 -5.86 13.63
C SER A 256 -7.01 -6.36 14.96
N ASP A 257 -6.95 -5.50 15.96
CA ASP A 257 -6.44 -5.83 17.28
C ASP A 257 -7.53 -6.47 18.18
N THR A 258 -8.21 -7.51 17.65
CA THR A 258 -9.46 -8.05 18.23
C THR A 258 -9.42 -9.56 18.47
N ALA A 259 -8.25 -10.14 18.73
CA ALA A 259 -8.12 -11.59 18.97
C ALA A 259 -9.08 -12.09 20.06
N THR A 260 -10.00 -12.97 19.69
CA THR A 260 -11.01 -13.55 20.59
C THR A 260 -10.56 -14.93 21.09
N HIS A 261 -9.96 -15.72 20.19
CA HIS A 261 -9.56 -17.08 20.49
C HIS A 261 -8.14 -17.12 21.05
N ASP A 262 -7.93 -17.93 22.08
CA ASP A 262 -6.61 -18.13 22.71
C ASP A 262 -5.51 -18.49 21.70
N TYR A 263 -5.87 -19.13 20.59
CA TYR A 263 -4.91 -19.53 19.57
C TYR A 263 -4.28 -18.31 18.84
N ALA A 264 -4.99 -17.19 18.77
CA ALA A 264 -4.61 -15.99 18.05
C ALA A 264 -4.20 -14.82 18.97
N LYS A 265 -4.20 -15.04 20.29
CA LYS A 265 -3.73 -14.05 21.28
C LYS A 265 -2.20 -13.87 21.26
N PRO A 266 -1.68 -12.73 21.72
CA PRO A 266 -0.23 -12.49 21.89
C PRO A 266 0.51 -13.61 22.64
N LEU A 267 1.85 -13.62 22.51
CA LEU A 267 2.69 -14.63 23.19
C LEU A 267 2.60 -14.51 24.72
N THR A 268 2.43 -15.65 25.39
CA THR A 268 2.60 -15.77 26.85
C THR A 268 4.08 -15.93 27.22
N GLU A 269 4.46 -15.63 28.46
CA GLU A 269 5.85 -15.80 28.94
C GLU A 269 6.39 -17.21 28.69
N LYS A 270 5.57 -18.24 28.95
CA LYS A 270 5.90 -19.64 28.70
C LYS A 270 6.15 -19.96 27.22
N GLU A 271 5.44 -19.29 26.32
CA GLU A 271 5.63 -19.47 24.87
C GLU A 271 6.90 -18.77 24.38
N ILE A 272 7.21 -17.60 24.95
CA ILE A 272 8.48 -16.91 24.71
C ILE A 272 9.65 -17.81 25.17
N GLU A 273 9.55 -18.39 26.37
CA GLU A 273 10.55 -19.33 26.89
C GLU A 273 10.70 -20.56 25.98
N MET A 274 9.59 -21.16 25.54
CA MET A 274 9.61 -22.32 24.64
C MET A 274 10.27 -22.03 23.29
N LEU A 275 9.94 -20.88 22.68
CA LEU A 275 10.57 -20.43 21.44
C LEU A 275 12.07 -20.20 21.65
N TYR A 276 12.44 -19.57 22.77
CA TYR A 276 13.83 -19.33 23.14
C TYR A 276 14.62 -20.63 23.39
N LEU A 277 14.01 -21.64 24.03
CA LEU A 277 14.64 -22.95 24.26
C LEU A 277 14.81 -23.75 22.95
N ASN A 278 13.83 -23.70 22.05
CA ASN A 278 13.96 -24.30 20.72
C ASN A 278 15.08 -23.67 19.90
N VAL A 279 15.28 -22.35 20.03
CA VAL A 279 16.44 -21.65 19.43
C VAL A 279 17.74 -22.09 20.12
N LYS A 280 17.75 -22.21 21.46
CA LYS A 280 18.94 -22.61 22.23
C LYS A 280 19.39 -24.05 22.01
N ASN A 281 18.50 -25.00 21.70
CA ASN A 281 18.90 -26.41 21.52
C ASN A 281 19.70 -26.68 20.22
N ASN A 282 19.81 -25.71 19.31
CA ASN A 282 20.72 -25.76 18.13
C ASN A 282 22.18 -25.37 18.49
N LYS A 283 22.63 -25.71 19.71
CA LYS A 283 23.77 -25.13 20.44
C LYS A 283 25.16 -25.66 20.08
N LYS A 284 25.48 -25.89 18.81
CA LYS A 284 26.89 -26.05 18.41
C LYS A 284 27.29 -24.99 17.38
N ASN A 285 27.97 -23.95 17.87
CA ASN A 285 28.80 -22.95 17.19
C ASN A 285 28.28 -21.48 17.21
N ILE A 286 29.27 -20.57 17.09
CA ILE A 286 29.24 -19.11 16.91
C ILE A 286 28.15 -18.63 15.91
N MET A 287 27.66 -19.51 15.06
CA MET A 287 26.51 -19.32 14.17
C MET A 287 25.20 -18.99 14.90
N GLY A 288 25.00 -19.48 16.15
CA GLY A 288 23.77 -19.30 16.90
C GLY A 288 23.50 -17.84 17.31
N SER A 289 24.53 -17.07 17.64
CA SER A 289 24.40 -15.65 17.97
C SER A 289 24.10 -14.80 16.73
N VAL A 290 24.69 -15.15 15.57
CA VAL A 290 24.41 -14.48 14.28
C VAL A 290 22.98 -14.73 13.83
N VAL A 291 22.49 -15.96 13.95
CA VAL A 291 21.08 -16.31 13.64
C VAL A 291 20.13 -15.58 14.58
N GLN A 292 20.41 -15.56 15.89
CA GLN A 292 19.60 -14.83 16.86
C GLN A 292 19.58 -13.32 16.58
N PHE A 293 20.73 -12.74 16.25
CA PHE A 293 20.84 -11.34 15.86
C PHE A 293 20.04 -11.04 14.59
N SER A 294 20.13 -11.90 13.57
CA SER A 294 19.37 -11.76 12.32
C SER A 294 17.86 -11.83 12.59
N LEU A 295 17.40 -12.79 13.39
CA LEU A 295 16.00 -12.92 13.79
C LEU A 295 15.47 -11.66 14.48
N LEU A 296 16.20 -11.18 15.49
CA LEU A 296 15.84 -9.97 16.22
C LEU A 296 15.85 -8.75 15.31
N ARG A 297 16.80 -8.64 14.38
CA ARG A 297 16.87 -7.56 13.40
C ARG A 297 15.68 -7.60 12.45
N THR A 298 15.35 -8.76 11.87
CA THR A 298 14.21 -8.90 10.96
C THR A 298 12.90 -8.61 11.66
N LEU A 299 12.68 -9.13 12.88
CA LEU A 299 11.50 -8.81 13.68
C LEU A 299 11.46 -7.31 14.04
N ARG A 300 12.59 -6.72 14.42
CA ARG A 300 12.68 -5.29 14.75
C ARG A 300 12.30 -4.42 13.55
N ASN A 301 12.73 -4.78 12.34
CA ASN A 301 12.35 -4.10 11.10
C ASN A 301 10.86 -4.22 10.79
N HIS A 302 10.22 -5.31 11.25
CA HIS A 302 8.78 -5.54 11.15
C HIS A 302 7.97 -4.97 12.33
N THR A 303 8.62 -4.14 13.15
CA THR A 303 8.01 -3.40 14.25
C THR A 303 8.44 -1.94 14.18
N ASP A 304 7.87 -1.09 15.04
CA ASP A 304 8.32 0.28 15.28
C ASP A 304 9.63 0.33 16.12
N GLY A 305 10.47 -0.70 16.03
CA GLY A 305 11.69 -0.84 16.81
C GLY A 305 11.51 -1.50 18.19
N LEU A 306 10.27 -1.67 18.68
CA LEU A 306 9.96 -2.25 19.99
C LEU A 306 9.56 -3.74 19.88
N LEU A 307 10.28 -4.60 20.61
CA LEU A 307 10.09 -6.05 20.60
C LEU A 307 9.22 -6.55 21.76
N THR A 308 7.99 -6.04 21.86
CA THR A 308 7.02 -6.59 22.83
C THR A 308 6.48 -7.94 22.36
N ALA A 309 6.02 -8.80 23.28
CA ALA A 309 5.43 -10.10 22.98
C ALA A 309 4.32 -10.03 21.91
N LYS A 310 3.48 -8.99 22.01
CA LYS A 310 2.41 -8.69 21.05
C LYS A 310 2.97 -8.30 19.68
N LYS A 311 3.90 -7.35 19.61
CA LYS A 311 4.49 -6.88 18.35
C LYS A 311 5.26 -7.99 17.64
N VAL A 312 6.03 -8.79 18.38
CA VAL A 312 6.74 -9.97 17.84
C VAL A 312 5.78 -11.00 17.27
N PHE A 313 4.64 -11.24 17.94
CA PHE A 313 3.62 -12.15 17.44
C PHE A 313 3.06 -11.70 16.09
N PHE A 314 2.63 -10.44 15.99
CA PHE A 314 2.08 -9.90 14.75
C PHE A 314 3.14 -9.82 13.63
N ALA A 315 4.35 -9.38 13.93
CA ALA A 315 5.46 -9.38 12.97
C ALA A 315 5.77 -10.78 12.42
N ALA A 316 5.84 -11.80 13.28
CA ALA A 316 6.07 -13.18 12.85
C ALA A 316 4.91 -13.71 11.99
N MET A 317 3.67 -13.34 12.33
CA MET A 317 2.49 -13.69 11.55
C MET A 317 2.52 -13.03 10.15
N GLU A 318 2.87 -11.74 10.06
CA GLU A 318 3.00 -11.02 8.79
C GLU A 318 4.10 -11.60 7.90
N ILE A 319 5.29 -11.86 8.47
CA ILE A 319 6.40 -12.50 7.76
C ILE A 319 5.98 -13.87 7.23
N THR A 320 5.26 -14.64 8.04
CA THR A 320 4.76 -15.96 7.63
C THR A 320 3.73 -15.84 6.52
N ALA A 321 2.78 -14.90 6.64
CA ALA A 321 1.79 -14.65 5.61
C ALA A 321 2.44 -14.25 4.28
N ASP A 322 3.43 -13.37 4.32
CA ASP A 322 4.21 -12.93 3.15
C ASP A 322 4.99 -14.08 2.52
N THR A 323 5.61 -14.94 3.35
CA THR A 323 6.33 -16.14 2.88
C THR A 323 5.42 -17.07 2.06
N PHE A 324 4.12 -17.12 2.39
CA PHE A 324 3.12 -17.91 1.67
C PHE A 324 2.37 -17.14 0.58
N GLY A 325 2.73 -15.88 0.32
CA GLY A 325 2.08 -15.06 -0.71
C GLY A 325 0.61 -14.74 -0.41
N ILE A 326 0.25 -14.61 0.87
CA ILE A 326 -1.11 -14.23 1.25
C ILE A 326 -1.37 -12.77 0.84
N GLU A 327 -2.58 -12.52 0.33
CA GLU A 327 -3.01 -11.19 -0.11
C GLU A 327 -2.91 -10.14 1.02
N LYS A 328 -2.28 -8.98 0.74
CA LYS A 328 -2.02 -7.92 1.73
C LYS A 328 -3.13 -6.87 1.84
N ILE A 329 -3.72 -6.47 0.71
CA ILE A 329 -4.62 -5.30 0.61
C ILE A 329 -6.06 -5.69 1.00
N ARG A 330 -6.23 -6.13 2.24
CA ARG A 330 -7.54 -6.43 2.85
C ARG A 330 -7.43 -6.50 4.38
N PRO A 331 -8.52 -6.26 5.10
CA PRO A 331 -8.53 -6.41 6.55
C PRO A 331 -8.57 -7.89 6.96
N TYR A 332 -7.90 -8.20 8.07
CA TYR A 332 -7.88 -9.50 8.70
C TYR A 332 -8.17 -9.40 10.20
N THR A 333 -8.92 -10.37 10.73
CA THR A 333 -8.74 -10.75 12.15
C THR A 333 -7.48 -11.61 12.28
N PRO A 334 -6.85 -11.64 13.47
CA PRO A 334 -5.72 -12.53 13.74
C PRO A 334 -6.06 -13.99 13.39
N GLU A 335 -7.28 -14.43 13.70
CA GLU A 335 -7.76 -15.76 13.40
C GLU A 335 -7.85 -16.04 11.89
N GLN A 336 -8.44 -15.13 11.12
CA GLN A 336 -8.56 -15.30 9.66
C GLN A 336 -7.18 -15.41 9.00
N LEU A 337 -6.22 -14.58 9.41
CA LEU A 337 -4.88 -14.60 8.81
C LEU A 337 -4.15 -15.89 9.16
N ILE A 338 -4.17 -16.34 10.41
CA ILE A 338 -3.56 -17.61 10.81
C ILE A 338 -4.23 -18.78 10.09
N THR A 339 -5.54 -18.75 9.91
CA THR A 339 -6.27 -19.81 9.21
C THR A 339 -5.77 -19.95 7.77
N LYS A 340 -5.62 -18.82 7.05
CA LYS A 340 -5.04 -18.80 5.70
C LYS A 340 -3.59 -19.29 5.68
N ILE A 341 -2.76 -18.85 6.62
CA ILE A 341 -1.37 -19.34 6.79
C ILE A 341 -1.35 -20.86 6.95
N MET A 342 -2.19 -21.40 7.83
CA MET A 342 -2.22 -22.83 8.11
C MET A 342 -2.76 -23.65 6.95
N ALA A 343 -3.71 -23.11 6.17
CA ALA A 343 -4.19 -23.73 4.94
C ALA A 343 -3.09 -23.78 3.88
N ALA A 344 -2.41 -22.66 3.63
CA ALA A 344 -1.27 -22.57 2.70
C ALA A 344 -0.14 -23.53 3.10
N TYR A 345 0.20 -23.60 4.38
CA TYR A 345 1.18 -24.56 4.90
C TYR A 345 0.78 -26.02 4.65
N ARG A 346 -0.50 -26.38 4.86
CA ARG A 346 -0.99 -27.75 4.63
C ARG A 346 -0.94 -28.12 3.15
N SER A 347 -1.37 -27.21 2.27
CA SER A 347 -1.29 -27.38 0.81
C SER A 347 0.15 -27.59 0.35
N ALA A 348 1.08 -26.74 0.79
CA ALA A 348 2.50 -26.91 0.51
C ALA A 348 3.04 -28.26 1.03
N LYS A 349 2.55 -28.74 2.19
CA LYS A 349 2.94 -30.02 2.78
C LYS A 349 2.39 -31.23 2.03
N SER A 350 1.15 -31.17 1.56
CA SER A 350 0.59 -32.22 0.70
C SER A 350 1.32 -32.28 -0.64
N GLU A 351 1.56 -31.14 -1.28
CA GLU A 351 2.33 -31.06 -2.52
C GLU A 351 3.73 -31.62 -2.33
N HIS A 352 4.43 -31.27 -1.24
CA HIS A 352 5.73 -31.86 -0.97
C HIS A 352 5.66 -33.36 -0.72
N SER A 353 4.68 -33.85 0.05
CA SER A 353 4.49 -35.29 0.25
C SER A 353 4.17 -35.99 -1.06
N GLN A 354 3.44 -35.35 -1.96
CA GLN A 354 3.08 -35.87 -3.27
C GLN A 354 4.31 -35.87 -4.19
N ILE A 355 5.06 -34.77 -4.29
CA ILE A 355 6.34 -34.71 -5.02
C ILE A 355 7.34 -35.72 -4.46
N MET A 356 7.37 -35.95 -3.15
CA MET A 356 8.23 -36.98 -2.55
C MET A 356 7.73 -38.38 -2.84
N LYS A 357 6.41 -38.62 -2.87
CA LYS A 357 5.81 -39.89 -3.30
C LYS A 357 6.03 -40.12 -4.80
N GLU A 358 5.88 -39.11 -5.64
CA GLU A 358 6.14 -39.12 -7.07
C GLU A 358 7.62 -39.26 -7.37
N LYS A 359 8.52 -38.61 -6.62
CA LYS A 359 9.96 -38.89 -6.71
C LYS A 359 10.30 -40.29 -6.23
N LYS A 360 9.64 -40.79 -5.19
CA LYS A 360 9.83 -42.16 -4.70
C LYS A 360 9.29 -43.18 -5.71
N ASN A 361 8.15 -42.90 -6.36
CA ASN A 361 7.55 -43.70 -7.42
C ASN A 361 8.32 -43.58 -8.74
N PHE A 362 8.87 -42.40 -9.04
CA PHE A 362 9.78 -42.17 -10.15
C PHE A 362 11.08 -42.91 -9.92
N ILE A 363 11.69 -42.82 -8.73
CA ILE A 363 12.88 -43.62 -8.36
C ILE A 363 12.54 -45.12 -8.39
N LYS A 364 11.35 -45.53 -7.93
CA LYS A 364 10.89 -46.92 -8.01
C LYS A 364 10.71 -47.39 -9.47
N ASN A 365 10.08 -46.59 -10.32
CA ASN A 365 9.90 -46.86 -11.76
C ASN A 365 11.21 -46.72 -12.57
N LEU A 366 12.15 -45.88 -12.12
CA LEU A 366 13.48 -45.69 -12.70
C LEU A 366 14.40 -46.87 -12.33
N LEU A 367 14.28 -47.41 -11.12
CA LEU A 367 14.92 -48.65 -10.69
C LEU A 367 14.36 -49.89 -11.41
N GLU A 368 13.12 -49.81 -11.92
CA GLU A 368 12.52 -50.85 -12.78
C GLU A 368 12.85 -50.69 -14.27
N LYS A 369 13.31 -49.51 -14.74
CA LYS A 369 13.49 -49.22 -16.19
C LYS A 369 14.90 -48.88 -16.68
N ILE A 370 15.91 -48.81 -15.81
CA ILE A 370 17.30 -48.50 -16.21
C ILE A 370 18.25 -49.38 -15.37
N TRP A 371 18.62 -50.60 -15.79
CA TRP A 371 19.61 -50.90 -16.84
C TRP A 371 19.43 -50.08 -18.11
N ASP A 372 20.40 -49.20 -18.32
CA ASP A 372 20.72 -48.42 -19.51
C ASP A 372 20.66 -46.89 -19.39
N LYS A 373 21.74 -46.30 -19.88
CA LYS A 373 22.45 -45.15 -19.34
C LYS A 373 21.78 -43.79 -19.58
N ASN A 374 22.20 -42.90 -18.68
CA ASN A 374 22.48 -41.48 -18.87
C ASN A 374 21.34 -40.45 -18.87
N LYS A 375 21.61 -39.43 -18.03
CA LYS A 375 21.42 -37.98 -18.25
C LYS A 375 19.99 -37.41 -18.14
N ILE A 376 19.75 -36.62 -17.08
CA ILE A 376 19.70 -35.13 -17.09
C ILE A 376 18.91 -34.58 -15.87
N ARG A 377 19.46 -33.48 -15.31
CA ARG A 377 18.90 -32.60 -14.26
C ARG A 377 17.70 -31.81 -14.79
N ILE A 378 16.76 -31.34 -13.96
CA ILE A 378 16.64 -29.89 -13.65
C ILE A 378 15.74 -29.66 -12.41
N ASN A 379 16.35 -28.88 -11.50
CA ASN A 379 15.87 -27.80 -10.63
C ASN A 379 14.55 -27.89 -9.83
N GLY A 380 14.53 -28.74 -8.80
CA GLY A 380 13.61 -28.66 -7.65
C GLY A 380 14.18 -27.93 -6.43
N LYS A 381 15.01 -26.89 -6.60
CA LYS A 381 15.76 -26.27 -5.49
C LYS A 381 14.93 -25.38 -4.57
N ALA A 382 13.92 -24.66 -5.07
CA ALA A 382 13.12 -23.75 -4.24
C ALA A 382 12.17 -24.51 -3.28
N ALA A 383 11.42 -25.48 -3.80
CA ALA A 383 10.53 -26.33 -2.99
C ALA A 383 11.28 -27.28 -2.03
N LYS A 384 12.53 -27.67 -2.34
CA LYS A 384 13.39 -28.42 -1.40
C LYS A 384 13.82 -27.56 -0.21
N LYS A 385 14.10 -26.27 -0.42
CA LYS A 385 14.62 -25.36 0.62
C LYS A 385 13.61 -25.10 1.74
N PHE A 386 12.31 -25.10 1.41
CA PHE A 386 11.22 -24.94 2.38
C PHE A 386 11.04 -26.16 3.29
N PHE A 387 11.10 -27.37 2.72
CA PHE A 387 10.72 -28.61 3.42
C PHE A 387 11.82 -29.31 4.20
N LEU A 388 13.09 -29.04 3.89
CA LEU A 388 14.20 -29.76 4.52
C LEU A 388 14.54 -29.26 5.93
N GLY A 389 14.02 -28.11 6.39
CA GLY A 389 14.49 -27.49 7.64
C GLY A 389 16.01 -27.27 7.68
N GLN A 390 16.69 -27.42 6.53
CA GLN A 390 18.10 -27.20 6.37
C GLN A 390 18.28 -25.72 6.04
N VAL A 391 18.74 -24.98 7.04
CA VAL A 391 19.60 -23.84 6.80
C VAL A 391 20.80 -24.36 5.99
N LEU A 392 20.71 -24.38 4.66
CA LEU A 392 21.88 -24.53 3.81
C LEU A 392 22.51 -23.16 3.69
N ILE A 393 23.37 -22.84 4.65
CA ILE A 393 24.45 -21.90 4.39
C ILE A 393 25.43 -22.67 3.53
N ASP A 394 25.41 -22.35 2.23
CA ASP A 394 26.32 -22.89 1.24
C ASP A 394 27.75 -22.47 1.63
N LYS A 395 28.59 -23.43 2.02
CA LYS A 395 29.98 -23.16 2.46
C LYS A 395 30.87 -22.70 1.30
N GLU A 396 30.44 -22.89 0.05
CA GLU A 396 31.26 -22.63 -1.14
C GLU A 396 30.80 -21.41 -1.94
N ASN A 397 29.66 -20.78 -1.61
CA ASN A 397 29.24 -19.56 -2.29
C ASN A 397 28.33 -18.66 -1.40
N PRO A 398 28.88 -17.62 -0.74
CA PRO A 398 28.21 -16.85 0.31
C PRO A 398 27.24 -15.76 -0.21
N SER A 399 26.61 -15.93 -1.37
CA SER A 399 25.91 -14.86 -2.09
C SER A 399 24.39 -15.06 -2.28
N ILE A 400 23.72 -15.76 -1.35
CA ILE A 400 22.24 -15.73 -1.28
C ILE A 400 21.87 -14.86 -0.08
N SER A 401 21.12 -13.77 -0.37
CA SER A 401 20.78 -12.71 0.57
C SER A 401 20.30 -13.23 1.95
N SER A 402 20.94 -12.74 3.00
CA SER A 402 20.75 -13.18 4.39
C SER A 402 19.32 -12.99 4.95
N ASN A 403 18.51 -12.12 4.34
CA ASN A 403 17.15 -11.81 4.80
C ASN A 403 16.16 -12.96 4.55
N THR A 404 16.17 -13.52 3.34
CA THR A 404 15.21 -14.57 2.94
C THR A 404 15.35 -15.84 3.79
N THR A 405 16.57 -16.23 4.17
CA THR A 405 16.80 -17.37 5.08
C THR A 405 16.24 -17.13 6.49
N THR A 406 16.25 -15.88 6.94
CA THR A 406 15.77 -15.50 8.29
C THR A 406 14.24 -15.49 8.34
N GLU A 407 13.58 -14.99 7.30
CA GLU A 407 12.11 -15.01 7.17
C GLU A 407 11.56 -16.44 7.20
N TYR A 408 12.18 -17.38 6.46
CA TYR A 408 11.79 -18.79 6.52
C TYR A 408 11.95 -19.41 7.92
N LEU A 409 12.97 -19.02 8.68
CA LEU A 409 13.15 -19.51 10.05
C LEU A 409 12.05 -18.97 10.98
N ILE A 410 11.69 -17.69 10.85
CA ILE A 410 10.58 -17.07 11.58
C ILE A 410 9.27 -17.80 11.24
N SER A 411 9.02 -18.03 9.95
CA SER A 411 7.84 -18.74 9.46
C SER A 411 7.73 -20.15 10.06
N ASN A 412 8.83 -20.91 10.10
CA ASN A 412 8.86 -22.24 10.72
C ASN A 412 8.56 -22.21 12.23
N LEU A 413 9.14 -21.25 12.96
CA LEU A 413 8.89 -21.09 14.40
C LEU A 413 7.42 -20.72 14.66
N PHE A 414 6.86 -19.82 13.85
CA PHE A 414 5.47 -19.41 13.94
C PHE A 414 4.52 -20.58 13.67
N ILE A 415 4.75 -21.35 12.59
CA ILE A 415 3.95 -22.55 12.28
C ILE A 415 4.03 -23.59 13.40
N TYR A 416 5.22 -23.83 13.95
CA TYR A 416 5.38 -24.74 15.09
C TYR A 416 4.53 -24.31 16.28
N LEU A 417 4.57 -23.02 16.63
CA LEU A 417 3.76 -22.46 17.71
C LEU A 417 2.26 -22.64 17.43
N MET A 418 1.80 -22.35 16.21
CA MET A 418 0.38 -22.50 15.83
C MET A 418 -0.09 -23.94 15.91
N LEU A 419 0.72 -24.90 15.46
CA LEU A 419 0.44 -26.34 15.58
C LEU A 419 0.40 -26.79 17.04
N TRP A 420 1.31 -26.29 17.88
CA TRP A 420 1.33 -26.59 19.31
C TRP A 420 0.09 -26.05 20.03
N ARG A 421 -0.28 -24.77 19.78
CA ARG A 421 -1.48 -24.15 20.33
C ARG A 421 -2.74 -24.92 19.94
N ARG A 422 -2.88 -25.28 18.66
CA ARG A 422 -4.01 -26.08 18.16
C ARG A 422 -4.13 -27.42 18.89
N LYS A 423 -3.03 -28.18 19.04
CA LYS A 423 -3.04 -29.46 19.77
C LYS A 423 -3.45 -29.30 21.23
N LYS A 424 -2.99 -28.23 21.89
CA LYS A 424 -3.33 -27.94 23.29
C LYS A 424 -4.82 -27.63 23.45
N ILE A 425 -5.40 -26.88 22.51
CA ILE A 425 -6.83 -26.54 22.52
C ILE A 425 -7.66 -27.81 22.27
N MET A 426 -7.33 -28.62 21.25
CA MET A 426 -8.03 -29.88 20.98
C MET A 426 -8.02 -30.84 22.19
N LYS A 427 -6.91 -30.89 22.94
CA LYS A 427 -6.83 -31.68 24.18
C LYS A 427 -7.73 -31.14 25.30
N LYS A 428 -7.94 -29.83 25.36
CA LYS A 428 -8.81 -29.18 26.36
C LYS A 428 -10.30 -29.31 26.01
N THR A 429 -10.66 -29.28 24.73
CA THR A 429 -12.06 -29.31 24.27
C THR A 429 -12.62 -30.71 24.06
N GLY A 430 -11.79 -31.76 24.19
CA GLY A 430 -12.21 -33.16 24.02
C GLY A 430 -12.52 -33.58 22.57
N ASP A 431 -12.39 -32.65 21.62
CA ASP A 431 -12.67 -32.91 20.22
C ASP A 431 -11.50 -33.63 19.53
N LYS A 432 -11.62 -34.96 19.44
CA LYS A 432 -10.65 -35.83 18.76
C LYS A 432 -10.86 -35.91 17.26
N ASN A 433 -11.95 -35.37 16.71
CA ASN A 433 -12.31 -35.45 15.29
C ASN A 433 -12.75 -34.07 14.77
N GLY A 434 -11.78 -33.22 14.43
CA GLY A 434 -12.05 -32.01 13.67
C GLY A 434 -12.58 -32.39 12.28
N ARG A 435 -13.91 -32.52 12.16
CA ARG A 435 -14.60 -32.39 10.88
C ARG A 435 -14.57 -30.92 10.53
N ASP A 436 -13.81 -30.60 9.49
CA ASP A 436 -14.00 -29.38 8.70
C ASP A 436 -15.45 -29.38 8.22
N ASN A 437 -16.33 -28.70 8.94
CA ASN A 437 -17.62 -28.27 8.47
C ASN A 437 -17.73 -26.79 8.85
N GLN A 438 -17.20 -25.93 7.98
CA GLN A 438 -17.82 -24.65 7.60
C GLN A 438 -16.99 -24.02 6.47
N GLU A 439 -17.73 -23.66 5.43
CA GLU A 439 -17.41 -23.21 4.07
C GLU A 439 -16.22 -22.25 3.87
#